data_AF-A0A432SSP1-F1
#
_entry.id   AF-A0A432SSP1-F1
#
_cell.length_a   1.000
_cell.length_b   1.000
_cell.length_c   1.000
_cell.angle_alpha   90.00
_cell.angle_beta   90.00
_cell.angle_gamma   90.00
#
_symmetry.space_group_name_H-M   'P 1'
#
loop_
_entity.id
_entity.type
_entity.pdbx_description
1 polymer ?
#
loop_
_entity_poly.entity_id
_entity_poly.type
_entity_poly.pdbx_seq_one_letter_code
_entity_poly.pdbx_strand_id
1 'polypeptide(L)' 'MTPVEDVRKEMKKYEQTRNAFYDLFDREIPKKENGMFDFDAAPKLDAKEVYDLFFKLDYQARKLRGLLIEARDIKVG' A
#
# COMPACT_ATOMS: atom_id res chain seq x y z
N MET A 1 -19.81 13.86 6.66
CA MET A 1 -19.05 13.02 7.60
C MET A 1 -19.27 11.56 7.22
N THR A 2 -18.25 10.93 6.65
CA THR A 2 -18.28 9.51 6.26
C THR A 2 -18.60 8.63 7.48
N PRO A 3 -19.51 7.64 7.37
CA PRO A 3 -19.78 6.70 8.46
C PRO A 3 -18.54 5.93 8.92
N VAL A 4 -18.40 5.70 10.23
CA VAL A 4 -17.23 5.00 10.82
C VAL A 4 -17.03 3.60 10.22
N GLU A 5 -18.11 2.89 9.91
CA GLU A 5 -18.01 1.55 9.29
C GLU A 5 -17.44 1.60 7.87
N ASP A 6 -17.75 2.65 7.10
CA ASP A 6 -17.15 2.85 5.78
C ASP A 6 -15.65 3.20 5.88
N VAL A 7 -15.28 3.99 6.90
CA VAL A 7 -13.85 4.25 7.20
C VAL A 7 -13.12 2.96 7.54
N ARG A 8 -13.67 2.12 8.44
CA ARG A 8 -13.09 0.81 8.80
C ARG A 8 -12.95 -0.09 7.59
N LYS A 9 -13.93 -0.09 6.69
CA LYS A 9 -13.90 -0.87 5.45
C LYS A 9 -12.76 -0.45 4.53
N GLU A 10 -12.57 0.85 4.30
CA GLU A 10 -11.45 1.32 3.46
C GLU A 10 -10.10 1.12 4.14
N MET A 11 -9.99 1.23 5.48
CA MET A 11 -8.76 0.90 6.21
C MET A 11 -8.36 -0.58 6.05
N LYS A 12 -9.32 -1.51 6.17
CA LYS A 12 -9.06 -2.94 5.93
C LYS A 12 -8.61 -3.21 4.49
N LYS A 13 -9.21 -2.54 3.50
CA LYS A 13 -8.77 -2.66 2.10
C LYS A 13 -7.35 -2.13 1.90
N TYR A 14 -7.00 -1.03 2.55
CA TYR A 14 -5.63 -0.51 2.53
C TYR A 14 -4.65 -1.53 3.13
N GLU A 15 -4.96 -2.14 4.28
CA GLU A 15 -4.11 -3.18 4.87
C GLU A 15 -3.94 -4.38 3.93
N GLN A 16 -5.04 -4.85 3.33
CA GLN A 16 -5.00 -5.97 2.37
C GLN A 16 -4.16 -5.65 1.13
N THR A 17 -4.34 -4.47 0.54
CA THR A 17 -3.57 -4.05 -0.65
C THR A 17 -2.10 -3.78 -0.32
N ARG A 18 -1.81 -3.24 0.86
CA ARG A 18 -0.45 -3.08 1.37
C ARG A 18 0.23 -4.44 1.53
N ASN A 19 -0.43 -5.38 2.19
CA ASN A 19 0.12 -6.72 2.40
C ASN A 19 0.40 -7.42 1.06
N ALA A 20 -0.55 -7.38 0.12
CA ALA A 20 -0.35 -7.96 -1.22
C ALA A 20 0.85 -7.35 -1.97
N PHE A 21 1.12 -6.05 -1.79
CA PHE A 21 2.30 -5.42 -2.38
C PHE A 21 3.61 -5.90 -1.73
N TYR A 22 3.63 -6.08 -0.41
CA TYR A 22 4.80 -6.63 0.29
C TYR A 22 4.98 -8.13 0.06
N ASP A 23 3.90 -8.89 -0.12
CA ASP A 23 3.94 -10.32 -0.45
C ASP A 23 4.67 -10.56 -1.79
N LEU A 24 4.54 -9.64 -2.75
CA LEU A 24 5.34 -9.66 -3.98
C LEU A 24 6.84 -9.56 -3.65
N PHE A 25 7.23 -8.60 -2.81
CA PHE A 25 8.63 -8.41 -2.45
C PHE A 25 9.17 -9.58 -1.63
N ASP A 26 8.39 -10.11 -0.69
CA ASP A 26 8.77 -11.29 0.09
C ASP A 26 8.95 -12.54 -0.79
N ARG A 27 8.19 -12.66 -1.88
CA ARG A 27 8.30 -13.77 -2.84
C ARG A 27 9.48 -13.63 -3.78
N GLU A 28 9.70 -12.44 -4.31
CA GLU A 28 10.64 -12.23 -5.43
C GLU A 28 12.02 -11.70 -5.00
N ILE A 29 12.14 -11.17 -3.77
CA ILE A 29 13.35 -10.51 -3.30
C ILE A 29 13.90 -11.24 -2.07
N PRO A 30 15.12 -11.81 -2.15
CA PRO A 30 15.73 -12.44 -0.99
C PRO A 30 15.95 -11.41 0.13
N LYS A 31 16.04 -11.88 1.38
CA LYS A 31 16.32 -11.02 2.53
C LYS A 31 17.79 -11.10 2.93
N LYS A 32 18.35 -9.95 3.31
CA LYS A 32 19.65 -9.85 4.00
C LYS A 32 19.54 -10.45 5.40
N GLU A 33 20.68 -10.74 6.04
CA GLU A 33 20.72 -11.25 7.42
C GLU A 33 20.01 -10.34 8.43
N ASN A 34 19.97 -9.03 8.17
CA ASN A 34 19.27 -8.04 8.99
C ASN A 34 17.75 -7.98 8.72
N GLY A 35 17.20 -8.84 7.85
CA GLY A 35 15.78 -8.93 7.52
C GLY A 35 15.28 -7.95 6.45
N MET A 36 16.14 -7.07 5.91
CA MET A 36 15.77 -6.17 4.81
C MET A 36 15.78 -6.89 3.46
N PHE A 37 14.98 -6.41 2.50
CA PHE A 37 15.06 -6.88 1.11
C PHE A 37 16.42 -6.60 0.49
N ASP A 38 16.99 -7.61 -0.15
CA ASP A 38 18.27 -7.55 -0.83
C ASP A 38 18.09 -7.20 -2.32
N PHE A 39 18.03 -5.90 -2.60
CA PHE A 39 17.98 -5.41 -3.99
C PHE A 39 19.33 -5.52 -4.71
N ASP A 40 20.45 -5.68 -3.97
CA ASP A 40 21.78 -5.84 -4.56
C ASP A 40 21.91 -7.21 -5.27
N ALA A 41 21.08 -8.18 -4.88
CA ALA A 41 20.93 -9.47 -5.56
C ALA A 41 20.29 -9.38 -6.96
N ALA A 42 19.98 -8.17 -7.45
CA ALA A 42 19.37 -7.90 -8.75
C ALA A 42 18.12 -8.76 -9.05
N PRO A 43 17.11 -8.76 -8.17
CA PRO A 43 15.89 -9.54 -8.37
C PRO A 43 15.19 -9.12 -9.67
N LYS A 44 14.64 -10.10 -10.39
CA LYS A 44 13.84 -9.84 -11.60
C LYS A 44 12.37 -9.74 -11.22
N LEU A 45 11.86 -8.51 -11.19
CA LEU A 45 10.44 -8.24 -10.95
C LEU A 45 9.72 -8.04 -12.28
N ASP A 46 8.50 -8.58 -12.39
CA ASP A 46 7.58 -8.19 -13.44
C ASP A 46 7.12 -6.75 -13.19
N ALA A 47 7.58 -5.82 -14.03
CA ALA A 47 7.26 -4.40 -13.90
C ALA A 47 5.75 -4.11 -13.99
N LYS A 48 4.99 -4.91 -14.74
CA LYS A 48 3.54 -4.77 -14.83
C LYS A 48 2.88 -5.21 -13.53
N GLU A 49 3.32 -6.33 -12.94
CA GLU A 49 2.79 -6.80 -11.65
C GLU A 49 3.09 -5.79 -10.52
N VAL A 50 4.32 -5.28 -10.46
CA VAL A 50 4.72 -4.22 -9.52
C VAL A 50 3.82 -3.00 -9.67
N TYR A 51 3.62 -2.51 -10.90
CA TYR A 51 2.78 -1.34 -11.16
C TYR A 51 1.31 -1.58 -10.79
N ASP A 52 0.75 -2.74 -11.15
CA ASP A 52 -0.65 -3.06 -10.87
C ASP A 52 -0.94 -3.12 -9.35
N LEU A 53 -0.02 -3.68 -8.56
CA LEU A 53 -0.15 -3.72 -7.11
C LEU A 53 0.08 -2.33 -6.48
N PHE A 54 1.11 -1.60 -6.92
CA PHE A 54 1.37 -0.24 -6.46
C PHE A 54 0.19 0.69 -6.74
N PHE A 55 -0.38 0.65 -7.94
CA PHE A 55 -1.52 1.48 -8.33
C PHE A 55 -2.73 1.23 -7.43
N LYS A 56 -3.01 -0.03 -7.08
CA LYS A 56 -4.10 -0.38 -6.14
C LYS A 56 -3.82 0.17 -4.74
N LEU A 57 -2.57 0.05 -4.26
CA LEU A 57 -2.16 0.59 -2.97
C LEU A 57 -2.30 2.12 -2.93
N ASP A 58 -1.78 2.83 -3.93
CA ASP A 58 -1.91 4.28 -4.05
C ASP A 58 -3.37 4.73 -4.08
N TYR A 59 -4.22 4.01 -4.83
CA TYR A 59 -5.64 4.30 -4.88
C TYR A 59 -6.31 4.20 -3.50
N GLN A 60 -6.00 3.16 -2.71
CA GLN A 60 -6.52 3.05 -1.34
C GLN A 60 -5.94 4.14 -0.42
N ALA A 61 -4.65 4.45 -0.54
CA ALA A 61 -4.00 5.50 0.24
C ALA A 61 -4.64 6.89 -0.01
N ARG A 62 -4.96 7.22 -1.27
CA ARG A 62 -5.65 8.47 -1.62
C ARG A 62 -7.05 8.55 -1.04
N LYS A 63 -7.78 7.44 -0.97
CA LYS A 63 -9.07 7.41 -0.26
C LYS A 63 -8.92 7.68 1.23
N LEU A 64 -7.99 6.98 1.89
CA LEU A 64 -7.73 7.21 3.31
C LEU A 64 -7.30 8.66 3.59
N ARG A 65 -6.48 9.24 2.71
CA ARG A 65 -6.13 10.67 2.77
C ARG A 65 -7.38 11.56 2.70
N GLY A 66 -8.31 11.29 1.79
CA GLY A 66 -9.58 12.02 1.70
C GLY A 66 -10.42 11.93 2.96
N LEU A 67 -10.50 10.73 3.56
CA LEU A 67 -11.19 10.50 4.83
C LEU A 67 -10.55 11.27 5.99
N LEU A 68 -9.22 11.30 6.05
CA LEU A 68 -8.49 12.06 7.08
C LEU A 68 -8.72 13.57 6.94
N ILE A 69 -8.70 14.07 5.70
CA ILE A 69 -8.98 15.47 5.38
C ILE A 69 -10.38 15.84 5.87
N GLU A 70 -11.40 15.04 5.51
CA GLU A 70 -12.78 15.26 5.96
C GLU A 70 -12.88 15.23 7.49
N ALA A 71 -12.28 14.23 8.14
CA ALA A 71 -12.38 14.02 9.58
C ALA A 71 -11.69 15.11 10.42
N ARG A 72 -10.77 15.86 9.82
CA ARG A 72 -9.97 16.91 10.48
C ARG A 72 -10.23 18.30 9.92
N ASP A 73 -11.17 18.45 8.98
CA ASP A 73 -11.44 19.68 8.25
C ASP A 73 -10.16 20.34 7.70
N ILE A 74 -9.24 19.53 7.18
CA ILE A 74 -7.94 20.00 6.68
C ILE A 74 -8.14 20.57 5.27
N LYS A 75 -7.78 21.84 5.05
CA LYS A 75 -7.72 22.40 3.69
C LYS A 75 -6.41 22.01 3.02
N VAL A 76 -6.52 21.36 1.87
CA VAL A 76 -5.35 21.04 1.04
C VAL A 76 -5.52 21.77 -0.28
N GLY A 77 -4.52 22.57 -0.65
CA GLY A 77 -4.51 23.42 -1.83
C GLY A 77 -4.51 22.67 -3.14
#